data_AF-A0A7S0FC58-F1
#
_entry.id   AF-A0A7S0FC58-F1
#
_cell.length_a   1.000
_cell.length_b   1.000
_cell.length_c   1.000
_cell.angle_alpha   90.00
_cell.angle_beta   90.00
_cell.angle_gamma   90.00
#
_symmetry.space_group_name_H-M   'P 1'
#
loop_
_entity.id
_entity.type
_entity.pdbx_description
1 polymer ?
#
loop_
_entity_poly.entity_id
_entity_poly.type
_entity_poly.pdbx_seq_one_letter_code
_entity_poly.pdbx_strand_id
1 'polypeptide(L)'
;TYAAAAHLFFWYMIKPWEDNFIVGAESNLGVKVIGKLVLLFNFAIQTLVMMDVERGGFLRTSEVDQITFVWNTILLLVTNFYVIAQECYRKGMRWVLVPPDPCQADECWNWRRLLFQSVRTEREVGQNLAAVLTEQIMMLYMMGEVANVLLPVIFYWVALRLIFVMQVGGSTHHWFHRTLRAMLPKSASATTITAREAEKAQILMPLLLWMEYTYIVIFPAMTFVTFYLNTDNTSTVCLWLLFFSVVFYAWQRWVMLWLYGKATYDSQDSYEAFINMWGLVLSMLPPASIWWAYRRGAIQEQPFAVLAMVLVYLLVLLIYKCGLEIVDWCVGARDDGIDDMEGGDPGYEQVMESYSISWWNRNPVYVLKNRHCPELPGHEVHSSDVRCWPQAHAREGFFELGKEFRHEPRHPRPSGPDPG
;
A
#
# COMPACT_ATOMS: atom_id res chain seq x y z
N THR A 1 -20.52 -16.94 4.82
CA THR A 1 -19.16 -16.58 5.31
C THR A 1 -19.13 -15.22 5.99
N TYR A 2 -19.50 -14.13 5.31
CA TYR A 2 -19.53 -12.78 5.90
C TYR A 2 -20.36 -12.65 7.19
N ALA A 3 -21.57 -13.21 7.21
CA ALA A 3 -22.41 -13.23 8.41
C ALA A 3 -21.78 -14.01 9.58
N ALA A 4 -21.07 -15.10 9.30
CA ALA A 4 -20.38 -15.89 10.32
C ALA A 4 -19.15 -15.16 10.88
N ALA A 5 -18.41 -14.45 10.02
CA ALA A 5 -17.32 -13.57 10.44
C ALA A 5 -17.85 -12.42 11.31
N ALA A 6 -18.90 -11.73 10.87
CA ALA A 6 -19.55 -10.67 11.66
C ALA A 6 -20.04 -11.18 13.02
N HIS A 7 -20.60 -12.40 13.08
CA HIS A 7 -21.03 -13.02 14.32
C HIS A 7 -19.87 -13.37 15.27
N LEU A 8 -18.74 -13.83 14.71
CA LEU A 8 -17.50 -14.03 15.46
C LEU A 8 -16.95 -12.71 16.00
N PHE A 9 -16.92 -11.65 15.18
CA PHE A 9 -16.52 -10.31 15.61
C PHE A 9 -17.41 -9.81 16.75
N PHE A 10 -18.73 -9.96 16.63
CA PHE A 10 -19.66 -9.59 17.71
C PHE A 10 -19.36 -10.37 18.99
N TRP A 11 -19.29 -11.70 18.94
CA TRP A 11 -19.11 -12.54 20.12
C TRP A 11 -17.77 -12.38 20.84
N TYR A 12 -16.70 -12.05 20.10
CA TYR A 12 -15.36 -11.96 20.66
C TYR A 12 -14.86 -10.53 20.90
N MET A 13 -15.42 -9.51 20.23
CA MET A 13 -15.02 -8.12 20.43
C MET A 13 -16.07 -7.26 21.14
N ILE A 14 -17.36 -7.45 20.82
CA ILE A 14 -18.45 -6.57 21.29
C ILE A 14 -19.14 -7.16 22.52
N LYS A 15 -19.45 -8.45 22.50
CA LYS A 15 -20.16 -9.14 23.56
C LYS A 15 -19.40 -9.16 24.90
N PRO A 16 -18.07 -9.34 24.96
CA PRO A 16 -17.33 -9.22 26.22
C PRO A 16 -17.46 -7.84 26.86
N TRP A 17 -17.77 -6.80 26.07
CA TRP A 17 -18.01 -5.42 26.48
C TRP A 17 -19.42 -5.22 27.06
N GLU A 18 -20.44 -5.80 26.42
CA GLU A 18 -21.81 -5.81 26.96
C GLU A 18 -21.89 -6.60 28.26
N ASP A 19 -21.18 -7.73 28.33
CA ASP A 19 -21.32 -8.70 29.41
C ASP A 19 -20.43 -8.39 30.62
N ASN A 20 -19.32 -7.64 30.46
CA ASN A 20 -18.40 -7.33 31.56
C ASN A 20 -18.12 -5.83 31.66
N PHE A 21 -18.62 -5.19 32.72
CA PHE A 21 -18.06 -3.93 33.22
C PHE A 21 -16.57 -4.17 33.56
N ILE A 22 -15.70 -3.63 32.70
CA ILE A 22 -14.24 -3.86 32.59
C ILE A 22 -13.56 -4.05 33.97
N VAL A 23 -13.46 -5.30 34.41
CA VAL A 23 -12.41 -5.78 35.30
C VAL A 23 -11.31 -6.21 34.34
N GLY A 24 -10.28 -5.35 34.20
CA GLY A 24 -9.28 -5.45 33.14
C GLY A 24 -8.79 -6.89 32.97
N ALA A 25 -9.02 -7.47 31.80
CA ALA A 25 -8.56 -8.80 31.48
C ALA A 25 -7.04 -8.85 31.69
N GLU A 26 -6.59 -9.58 32.72
CA GLU A 26 -5.18 -9.64 33.11
C GLU A 26 -4.28 -10.30 32.04
N SER A 27 -4.86 -10.90 31.00
CA SER A 27 -4.10 -11.53 29.92
C SER A 27 -4.08 -10.66 28.66
N ASN A 28 -2.94 -9.99 28.43
CA ASN A 28 -2.55 -9.36 27.16
C ASN A 28 -2.59 -10.34 25.96
N LEU A 29 -2.70 -11.65 26.22
CA LEU A 29 -2.74 -12.69 25.21
C LEU A 29 -4.02 -12.64 24.36
N GLY A 30 -5.18 -12.39 24.98
CA GLY A 30 -6.47 -12.37 24.28
C GLY A 30 -6.53 -11.29 23.19
N VAL A 31 -6.13 -10.06 23.53
CA VAL A 31 -6.06 -8.94 22.59
C VAL A 31 -5.05 -9.22 21.47
N LYS A 32 -3.88 -9.78 21.79
CA LYS A 32 -2.86 -10.16 20.79
C LYS A 32 -3.35 -11.25 19.83
N VAL A 33 -4.06 -12.26 20.32
CA VAL A 33 -4.61 -13.34 19.50
C VAL A 33 -5.74 -12.82 18.62
N ILE A 34 -6.66 -12.02 19.17
CA ILE A 34 -7.78 -11.45 18.41
C ILE A 34 -7.26 -10.51 17.33
N GLY A 35 -6.31 -9.62 17.63
CA GLY A 35 -5.70 -8.74 16.62
C GLY A 35 -5.09 -9.51 15.44
N LYS A 36 -4.43 -10.64 15.71
CA LYS A 36 -3.90 -11.53 14.67
C LYS A 36 -5.01 -12.23 13.87
N LEU A 37 -6.10 -12.65 14.52
CA LEU A 37 -7.24 -13.25 13.84
C LEU A 37 -7.96 -12.25 12.94
N VAL A 38 -8.15 -11.00 13.38
CA VAL A 38 -8.73 -9.91 12.58
C VAL A 38 -7.94 -9.69 11.30
N LEU A 39 -6.61 -9.62 11.40
CA LEU A 39 -5.72 -9.50 10.24
C LEU A 39 -5.84 -10.69 9.29
N LEU A 40 -5.85 -11.91 9.84
CA LEU A 40 -5.94 -13.15 9.03
C LEU A 40 -7.30 -13.29 8.34
N PHE A 41 -8.39 -12.93 9.01
CA PHE A 41 -9.72 -12.89 8.41
C PHE A 41 -9.82 -11.80 7.33
N ASN A 42 -9.23 -10.63 7.54
CA ASN A 42 -9.20 -9.58 6.52
C ASN A 42 -8.45 -10.04 5.27
N PHE A 43 -7.28 -10.67 5.46
CA PHE A 43 -6.51 -11.25 4.36
C PHE A 43 -7.29 -12.34 3.61
N ALA A 44 -7.96 -13.23 4.35
CA ALA A 44 -8.78 -14.28 3.75
C ALA A 44 -9.96 -13.71 2.95
N ILE A 45 -10.65 -12.70 3.49
CA ILE A 45 -11.77 -12.03 2.80
C ILE A 45 -11.28 -11.34 1.53
N GLN A 46 -10.18 -10.58 1.58
CA GLN A 46 -9.62 -9.94 0.39
C GLN A 46 -9.21 -10.95 -0.67
N THR A 47 -8.56 -12.04 -0.26
CA THR A 47 -8.16 -13.10 -1.18
C THR A 47 -9.39 -13.72 -1.85
N LEU A 48 -10.44 -13.99 -1.09
CA LEU A 48 -11.70 -14.51 -1.63
C LEU A 48 -12.38 -13.52 -2.59
N VAL A 49 -12.43 -12.23 -2.23
CA VAL A 49 -12.95 -11.18 -3.12
C VAL A 49 -12.14 -11.10 -4.41
N MET A 50 -10.81 -11.16 -4.33
CA MET A 50 -9.95 -11.17 -5.52
C MET A 50 -10.19 -12.39 -6.40
N MET A 51 -10.29 -13.58 -5.80
CA MET A 51 -10.57 -14.82 -6.54
C MET A 51 -11.97 -14.79 -7.19
N ASP A 52 -12.97 -14.23 -6.52
CA ASP A 52 -14.33 -14.14 -7.06
C ASP A 52 -14.43 -13.11 -8.18
N VAL A 53 -13.73 -11.98 -8.08
CA VAL A 53 -13.62 -10.98 -9.16
C VAL A 53 -12.95 -11.59 -10.39
N GLU A 54 -11.85 -12.31 -10.22
CA GLU A 54 -11.14 -12.96 -11.32
C GLU A 54 -11.99 -14.06 -12.00
N ARG A 55 -12.71 -14.87 -11.20
CA ARG A 55 -13.58 -15.94 -11.71
C ARG A 55 -14.86 -15.45 -12.37
N GLY A 56 -15.39 -14.32 -11.92
CA GLY A 56 -16.62 -13.74 -12.47
C GLY A 56 -16.44 -13.17 -13.88
N GLY A 57 -15.21 -13.08 -14.39
CA GLY A 57 -14.92 -12.43 -15.67
C GLY A 57 -15.25 -10.93 -15.64
N PHE A 58 -15.51 -10.37 -14.46
CA PHE A 58 -15.66 -8.94 -14.27
C PHE A 58 -14.29 -8.32 -14.52
N LEU A 59 -14.24 -7.36 -15.45
CA LEU A 59 -13.12 -6.44 -15.54
C LEU A 59 -12.99 -5.78 -14.16
N ARG A 60 -11.92 -6.12 -13.45
CA ARG A 60 -11.59 -5.52 -12.16
C ARG A 60 -11.55 -4.00 -12.37
N THR A 61 -12.47 -3.29 -11.74
CA THR A 61 -12.63 -1.84 -11.87
C THR A 61 -11.75 -1.13 -10.83
N SER A 62 -11.30 0.08 -11.15
CA SER A 62 -10.59 0.97 -10.23
C SER A 62 -11.31 1.12 -8.88
N GLU A 63 -12.64 1.09 -8.91
CA GLU A 63 -13.51 1.16 -7.73
C GLU A 63 -13.25 0.02 -6.73
N VAL A 64 -12.97 -1.20 -7.18
CA VAL A 64 -12.72 -2.34 -6.28
C VAL A 64 -11.43 -2.15 -5.49
N ASP A 65 -10.37 -1.69 -6.17
CA ASP A 65 -9.08 -1.43 -5.51
C ASP A 65 -9.20 -0.24 -4.55
N GLN A 66 -9.96 0.81 -4.92
CA GLN A 66 -10.26 1.94 -4.04
C GLN A 66 -11.05 1.52 -2.79
N ILE A 67 -12.13 0.74 -2.96
CA ILE A 67 -12.94 0.21 -1.84
C ILE A 67 -12.07 -0.66 -0.93
N THR A 68 -11.23 -1.52 -1.51
CA THR A 68 -10.34 -2.39 -0.75
C THR A 68 -9.31 -1.58 0.06
N PHE A 69 -8.72 -0.55 -0.56
CA PHE A 69 -7.82 0.39 0.12
C PHE A 69 -8.50 1.09 1.30
N VAL A 70 -9.67 1.70 1.05
CA VAL A 70 -10.44 2.43 2.06
C VAL A 70 -10.84 1.49 3.20
N TRP A 71 -11.36 0.31 2.88
CA TRP A 71 -11.76 -0.69 3.86
C TRP A 71 -10.60 -1.13 4.75
N ASN A 72 -9.45 -1.46 4.15
CA ASN A 72 -8.27 -1.89 4.90
C ASN A 72 -7.74 -0.81 5.82
N THR A 73 -7.71 0.42 5.32
CA THR A 73 -7.29 1.57 6.08
C THR A 73 -8.22 1.81 7.26
N ILE A 74 -9.54 1.80 7.05
CA ILE A 74 -10.54 1.97 8.10
C ILE A 74 -10.46 0.83 9.12
N LEU A 75 -10.41 -0.42 8.69
CA LEU A 75 -10.36 -1.57 9.59
C LEU A 75 -9.13 -1.52 10.50
N LEU A 76 -7.97 -1.18 9.95
CA LEU A 76 -6.73 -1.06 10.71
C LEU A 76 -6.76 0.14 11.65
N LEU A 77 -7.31 1.29 11.22
CA LEU A 77 -7.52 2.45 12.09
C LEU A 77 -8.47 2.14 13.24
N VAL A 78 -9.60 1.50 12.98
CA VAL A 78 -10.59 1.10 13.99
C VAL A 78 -9.99 0.09 14.97
N THR A 79 -9.24 -0.89 14.47
CA THR A 79 -8.58 -1.88 15.33
C THR A 79 -7.54 -1.23 16.24
N ASN A 80 -6.72 -0.32 15.70
CA ASN A 80 -5.75 0.42 16.50
C ASN A 80 -6.45 1.31 17.53
N PHE A 81 -7.45 2.09 17.11
CA PHE A 81 -8.23 2.94 18.00
C PHE A 81 -8.89 2.13 19.12
N TYR A 82 -9.44 0.95 18.80
CA TYR A 82 -10.03 0.05 19.78
C TYR A 82 -9.02 -0.38 20.85
N VAL A 83 -7.82 -0.82 20.44
CA VAL A 83 -6.75 -1.23 21.38
C VAL A 83 -6.37 -0.08 22.30
N ILE A 84 -6.27 1.15 21.77
CA ILE A 84 -5.89 2.33 22.55
C ILE A 84 -7.02 2.74 23.49
N ALA A 85 -8.25 2.82 22.98
CA ALA A 85 -9.43 3.19 23.76
C ALA A 85 -9.64 2.22 24.93
N GLN A 86 -9.49 0.92 24.71
CA GLN A 86 -9.62 -0.10 25.76
C GLN A 86 -8.67 0.18 26.94
N GLU A 87 -7.43 0.57 26.66
CA GLU A 87 -6.45 0.85 27.70
C GLU A 87 -6.65 2.24 28.31
N CYS A 88 -7.10 3.21 27.50
CA CYS A 88 -7.39 4.56 27.98
C CYS A 88 -8.60 4.61 28.94
N TYR A 89 -9.64 3.80 28.69
CA TYR A 89 -10.85 3.79 29.54
C TYR A 89 -10.75 2.84 30.73
N ARG A 90 -9.56 2.30 31.03
CA ARG A 90 -9.35 1.42 32.17
C ARG A 90 -9.63 2.14 33.48
N LYS A 91 -10.44 1.51 34.35
CA LYS A 91 -10.81 2.06 35.65
C LYS A 91 -9.56 2.35 36.49
N GLY A 92 -9.44 3.59 37.01
CA GLY A 92 -8.29 4.03 37.80
C GLY A 92 -7.23 4.82 37.03
N MET A 93 -7.43 5.06 35.73
CA MET A 93 -6.57 5.95 34.95
C MET A 93 -6.81 7.42 35.33
N ARG A 94 -5.72 8.16 35.61
CA ARG A 94 -5.76 9.62 35.81
C ARG A 94 -4.85 10.31 34.79
N TRP A 95 -5.45 11.19 33.99
CA TRP A 95 -4.81 11.80 32.81
C TRP A 95 -4.15 13.15 33.08
N VAL A 96 -4.47 13.77 34.22
CA VAL A 96 -4.01 15.11 34.61
C VAL A 96 -2.71 15.00 35.41
N LEU A 97 -1.66 15.69 34.93
CA LEU A 97 -0.33 15.73 35.55
C LEU A 97 -0.24 16.72 36.72
N VAL A 98 -1.26 17.55 36.91
CA VAL A 98 -1.36 18.54 37.98
C VAL A 98 -2.09 17.92 39.18
N PRO A 99 -1.58 18.07 40.42
CA PRO A 99 -2.26 17.61 41.62
C PRO A 99 -3.58 18.37 41.85
N PRO A 100 -4.58 17.75 42.50
CA PRO A 100 -5.80 18.44 42.90
C PRO A 100 -5.49 19.55 43.91
N ASP A 101 -6.24 20.65 43.87
CA ASP A 101 -6.16 21.76 44.81
C ASP A 101 -7.49 21.90 45.57
N PRO A 102 -7.52 21.81 46.93
CA PRO A 102 -6.39 21.59 47.83
C PRO A 102 -5.91 20.13 47.86
N CYS A 103 -4.59 19.92 47.82
CA CYS A 103 -4.00 18.57 47.93
C CYS A 103 -3.96 18.15 49.41
N GLN A 104 -5.07 17.63 49.94
CA GLN A 104 -5.07 17.00 51.27
C GLN A 104 -4.23 15.71 51.24
N ALA A 105 -3.59 15.33 52.34
CA ALA A 105 -2.59 14.25 52.38
C ALA A 105 -3.08 12.94 51.70
N ASP A 106 -4.30 12.51 52.00
CA ASP A 106 -4.89 11.27 51.43
C ASP A 106 -5.27 11.42 49.96
N GLU A 107 -5.85 12.56 49.56
CA GLU A 107 -6.21 12.84 48.17
C GLU A 107 -4.96 12.98 47.29
N CYS A 108 -3.92 13.59 47.83
CA CYS A 108 -2.62 13.76 47.19
C CYS A 108 -1.92 12.41 47.00
N TRP A 109 -1.98 11.54 48.02
CA TRP A 109 -1.45 10.18 47.92
C TRP A 109 -2.21 9.34 46.89
N ASN A 110 -3.54 9.39 46.91
CA ASN A 110 -4.36 8.69 45.93
C ASN A 110 -4.14 9.23 44.50
N TRP A 111 -4.01 10.54 44.33
CA TRP A 111 -3.62 11.16 43.05
C TRP A 111 -2.28 10.62 42.55
N ARG A 112 -1.23 10.62 43.39
CA ARG A 112 0.08 10.07 43.00
C ARG A 112 -0.01 8.61 42.60
N ARG A 113 -0.73 7.79 43.38
CA ARG A 113 -0.90 6.36 43.07
C ARG A 113 -1.57 6.14 41.72
N LEU A 114 -2.68 6.84 41.46
CA LEU A 114 -3.41 6.74 40.19
C LEU A 114 -2.60 7.29 39.01
N LEU A 115 -1.82 8.35 39.23
CA LEU A 115 -0.90 8.89 38.22
C LEU A 115 0.24 7.91 37.89
N PHE A 116 0.86 7.29 38.90
CA PHE A 116 1.88 6.27 38.65
C PHE A 116 1.31 5.06 37.92
N GLN A 117 0.09 4.64 38.27
CA GLN A 117 -0.62 3.57 37.56
C GLN A 117 -0.93 3.97 36.11
N SER A 118 -1.40 5.19 35.85
CA SER A 118 -1.68 5.64 34.49
C SER A 118 -0.43 5.77 33.63
N VAL A 119 0.64 6.38 34.16
CA VAL A 119 1.93 6.47 33.47
C VAL A 119 2.49 5.09 33.17
N ARG A 120 2.39 4.14 34.09
CA ARG A 120 2.83 2.76 33.85
C ARG A 120 2.01 2.09 32.74
N THR A 121 0.68 2.17 32.81
CA THR A 121 -0.21 1.60 31.79
C THR A 121 0.06 2.24 30.43
N GLU A 122 0.14 3.57 30.34
CA GLU A 122 0.46 4.28 29.09
C GLU A 122 1.81 3.87 28.51
N ARG A 123 2.82 3.66 29.37
CA ARG A 123 4.13 3.16 28.94
C ARG A 123 4.03 1.73 28.40
N GLU A 124 3.28 0.85 29.05
CA GLU A 124 3.03 -0.52 28.59
C GLU A 124 2.28 -0.51 27.24
N VAL A 125 1.28 0.36 27.07
CA VAL A 125 0.56 0.56 25.80
C VAL A 125 1.50 1.08 24.72
N GLY A 126 2.30 2.11 25.02
CA GLY A 126 3.27 2.68 24.10
C GLY A 126 4.33 1.67 23.68
N GLN A 127 4.77 0.80 24.59
CA GLN A 127 5.67 -0.32 24.29
C GLN A 127 4.99 -1.37 23.41
N ASN A 128 3.75 -1.75 23.71
CA ASN A 128 3.00 -2.70 22.89
C ASN A 128 2.74 -2.15 21.49
N LEU A 129 2.37 -0.87 21.36
CA LEU A 129 2.13 -0.22 20.07
C LEU A 129 3.43 -0.11 19.27
N ALA A 130 4.53 0.27 19.91
CA ALA A 130 5.84 0.28 19.28
C ALA A 130 6.24 -1.13 18.80
N ALA A 131 6.06 -2.16 19.64
CA ALA A 131 6.35 -3.55 19.27
C ALA A 131 5.46 -4.05 18.13
N VAL A 132 4.16 -3.71 18.11
CA VAL A 132 3.27 -4.04 16.98
C VAL A 132 3.79 -3.38 15.70
N LEU A 133 4.16 -2.11 15.75
CA LEU A 133 4.67 -1.37 14.60
C LEU A 133 5.99 -1.95 14.07
N THR A 134 6.96 -2.16 14.96
CA THR A 134 8.31 -2.61 14.59
C THR A 134 8.39 -4.09 14.30
N GLU A 135 7.78 -4.93 15.14
CA GLU A 135 7.94 -6.39 15.07
C GLU A 135 6.90 -7.05 14.18
N GLN A 136 5.64 -6.59 14.19
CA GLN A 136 4.59 -7.28 13.46
C GLN A 136 4.42 -6.67 12.08
N ILE A 137 4.25 -5.35 12.02
CA ILE A 137 3.84 -4.69 10.80
C ILE A 137 5.03 -4.49 9.86
N MET A 138 6.17 -4.03 10.37
CA MET A 138 7.37 -3.89 9.54
C MET A 138 7.90 -5.26 9.10
N MET A 139 7.83 -6.29 9.96
CA MET A 139 8.17 -7.66 9.56
C MET A 139 7.17 -8.20 8.54
N LEU A 140 5.87 -7.96 8.70
CA LEU A 140 4.86 -8.39 7.73
C LEU A 140 5.04 -7.69 6.38
N TYR A 141 5.40 -6.41 6.37
CA TYR A 141 5.75 -5.69 5.14
C TYR A 141 7.03 -6.26 4.52
N MET A 142 8.11 -6.38 5.30
CA MET A 142 9.38 -6.89 4.79
C MET A 142 9.25 -8.34 4.32
N MET A 143 8.62 -9.23 5.10
CA MET A 143 8.36 -10.60 4.68
C MET A 143 7.37 -10.64 3.53
N GLY A 144 6.31 -9.84 3.56
CA GLY A 144 5.30 -9.76 2.51
C GLY A 144 5.93 -9.36 1.19
N GLU A 145 6.56 -8.20 1.12
CA GLU A 145 7.15 -7.69 -0.11
C GLU A 145 8.40 -8.47 -0.53
N VAL A 146 9.33 -8.76 0.38
CA VAL A 146 10.53 -9.52 0.01
C VAL A 146 10.18 -10.96 -0.37
N ALA A 147 9.33 -11.65 0.38
CA ALA A 147 8.98 -13.02 0.03
C ALA A 147 8.03 -13.08 -1.16
N ASN A 148 7.05 -12.18 -1.31
CA ASN A 148 6.13 -12.25 -2.45
C ASN A 148 6.76 -11.81 -3.76
N VAL A 149 7.79 -10.95 -3.74
CA VAL A 149 8.39 -10.42 -4.98
C VAL A 149 9.70 -11.13 -5.27
N LEU A 150 10.61 -11.16 -4.30
CA LEU A 150 11.95 -11.69 -4.52
C LEU A 150 11.93 -13.22 -4.66
N LEU A 151 11.09 -13.91 -3.87
CA LEU A 151 11.07 -15.38 -3.87
C LEU A 151 10.56 -15.94 -5.21
N PRO A 152 9.43 -15.47 -5.80
CA PRO A 152 9.04 -15.92 -7.13
C PRO A 152 10.09 -15.59 -8.18
N VAL A 153 10.66 -14.38 -8.17
CA VAL A 153 11.70 -13.99 -9.13
C VAL A 153 12.91 -14.93 -9.06
N ILE A 154 13.44 -15.16 -7.85
CA ILE A 154 14.55 -16.08 -7.62
C ILE A 154 14.16 -17.50 -8.05
N PHE A 155 12.97 -17.96 -7.66
CA PHE A 155 12.48 -19.29 -7.99
C PHE A 155 12.36 -19.51 -9.50
N TYR A 156 11.74 -18.58 -10.22
CA TYR A 156 11.64 -18.61 -11.69
C TYR A 156 13.01 -18.54 -12.36
N TRP A 157 13.90 -17.68 -11.86
CA TRP A 157 15.26 -17.59 -12.37
C TRP A 157 16.04 -18.90 -12.20
N VAL A 158 15.97 -19.52 -11.02
CA VAL A 158 16.60 -20.82 -10.74
C VAL A 158 15.97 -21.91 -11.62
N ALA A 159 14.64 -21.96 -11.73
CA ALA A 159 13.95 -22.95 -12.55
C ALA A 159 14.35 -22.84 -14.03
N LEU A 160 14.40 -21.62 -14.58
CA LEU A 160 14.83 -21.36 -15.95
C LEU A 160 16.29 -21.78 -16.17
N ARG A 161 17.20 -21.44 -15.23
CA ARG A 161 18.61 -21.84 -15.29
C ARG A 161 18.78 -23.36 -15.24
N LEU A 162 18.09 -24.04 -14.33
CA LEU A 162 18.17 -25.50 -14.18
C LEU A 162 17.69 -26.23 -15.43
N ILE A 163 16.57 -25.78 -16.02
CA ILE A 163 15.97 -26.42 -17.20
C ILE A 163 16.77 -26.12 -18.47
N PHE A 164 17.03 -24.84 -18.76
CA PHE A 164 17.49 -24.44 -20.09
C PHE A 164 19.01 -24.26 -20.21
N VAL A 165 19.70 -23.92 -19.10
CA VAL A 165 21.15 -23.71 -19.11
C VAL A 165 21.90 -24.94 -18.62
N MET A 166 21.52 -25.46 -17.45
CA MET A 166 22.18 -26.61 -16.86
C MET A 166 21.63 -27.96 -17.35
N GLN A 167 20.48 -27.95 -18.02
CA GLN A 167 19.79 -29.14 -18.55
C GLN A 167 19.64 -30.25 -17.50
N VAL A 168 19.39 -29.86 -16.24
CA VAL A 168 19.29 -30.79 -15.12
C VAL A 168 18.11 -31.73 -15.34
N GLY A 169 18.41 -33.03 -15.36
CA GLY A 169 17.43 -34.09 -15.62
C GLY A 169 17.65 -34.82 -16.95
N GLY A 170 18.43 -34.26 -17.89
CA GLY A 170 18.97 -34.91 -19.10
C GLY A 170 17.98 -35.50 -20.11
N SER A 171 16.76 -35.80 -19.68
CA SER A 171 15.66 -36.38 -20.43
C SER A 171 14.37 -35.65 -20.04
N THR A 172 13.59 -35.26 -21.03
CA THR A 172 12.27 -34.64 -20.88
C THR A 172 11.29 -35.49 -20.07
N HIS A 173 11.59 -36.78 -19.89
CA HIS A 173 10.77 -37.71 -19.14
C HIS A 173 11.05 -37.75 -17.64
N HIS A 174 12.13 -37.16 -17.15
CA HIS A 174 12.44 -37.15 -15.72
C HIS A 174 11.37 -36.34 -14.94
N TRP A 175 10.87 -36.91 -13.84
CA TRP A 175 9.76 -36.32 -13.07
C TRP A 175 10.09 -34.90 -12.60
N PHE A 176 11.33 -34.66 -12.15
CA PHE A 176 11.81 -33.35 -11.71
C PHE A 176 11.72 -32.28 -12.81
N HIS A 177 12.13 -32.63 -14.05
CA HIS A 177 12.03 -31.73 -15.19
C HIS A 177 10.57 -31.43 -15.54
N ARG A 178 9.67 -32.43 -15.49
CA ARG A 178 8.23 -32.20 -15.71
C ARG A 178 7.63 -31.29 -14.65
N THR A 179 7.96 -31.48 -13.38
CA THR A 179 7.45 -30.65 -12.28
C THR A 179 7.89 -29.19 -12.44
N LEU A 180 9.19 -28.94 -12.64
CA LEU A 180 9.69 -27.58 -12.87
C LEU A 180 9.10 -26.95 -14.13
N ARG A 181 8.94 -27.73 -15.21
CA ARG A 181 8.38 -27.24 -16.47
C ARG A 181 6.89 -26.95 -16.40
N ALA A 182 6.13 -27.68 -15.57
CA ALA A 182 4.73 -27.40 -15.31
C ALA A 182 4.52 -26.09 -14.53
N MET A 183 5.54 -25.62 -13.81
CA MET A 183 5.50 -24.34 -13.08
C MET A 183 5.88 -23.14 -13.95
N LEU A 184 6.57 -23.36 -15.08
CA LEU A 184 6.94 -22.31 -16.02
C LEU A 184 5.81 -22.02 -17.02
N PRO A 185 5.71 -20.77 -17.53
CA PRO A 185 4.83 -20.46 -18.66
C PRO A 185 5.09 -21.37 -19.86
N LYS A 186 4.04 -21.69 -20.62
CA LYS A 186 4.17 -22.47 -21.84
C LYS A 186 5.09 -21.75 -22.83
N SER A 187 6.21 -22.39 -23.17
CA SER A 187 7.14 -21.94 -24.21
C SER A 187 6.93 -22.73 -25.50
N ALA A 188 7.25 -22.13 -26.65
CA ALA A 188 7.09 -22.75 -27.96
C ALA A 188 8.05 -23.93 -28.18
N SER A 189 9.24 -23.91 -27.55
CA SER A 189 10.25 -24.96 -27.68
C SER A 189 10.50 -25.71 -26.37
N ALA A 190 10.59 -27.04 -26.47
CA ALA A 190 10.82 -27.97 -25.37
C ALA A 190 12.24 -27.91 -24.78
N THR A 191 13.22 -27.44 -25.54
CA THR A 191 14.65 -27.62 -25.20
C THR A 191 15.45 -26.33 -25.19
N THR A 192 15.00 -25.31 -25.94
CA THR A 192 15.70 -24.03 -26.07
C THR A 192 14.70 -22.91 -25.90
N ILE A 193 15.04 -21.90 -25.13
CA ILE A 193 14.27 -20.65 -25.09
C ILE A 193 15.15 -19.53 -25.63
N THR A 194 14.54 -18.66 -26.42
CA THR A 194 15.16 -17.38 -26.77
C THR A 194 15.26 -16.49 -25.53
N ALA A 195 16.16 -15.50 -25.54
CA ALA A 195 16.26 -14.53 -24.45
C ALA A 195 14.91 -13.83 -24.17
N ARG A 196 14.12 -13.57 -25.21
CA ARG A 196 12.79 -12.97 -25.12
C ARG A 196 11.75 -13.90 -24.49
N GLU A 197 11.80 -15.19 -24.79
CA GLU A 197 10.94 -16.18 -24.14
C GLU A 197 11.35 -16.39 -22.68
N ALA A 198 12.64 -16.30 -22.37
CA ALA A 198 13.14 -16.34 -20.99
C ALA A 198 12.64 -15.15 -20.17
N GLU A 199 12.70 -13.95 -20.75
CA GLU A 199 12.15 -12.72 -20.16
C GLU A 199 10.64 -12.87 -19.93
N LYS A 200 9.87 -13.31 -20.94
CA LYS A 200 8.43 -13.57 -20.80
C LYS A 200 8.12 -14.68 -19.78
N ALA A 201 9.03 -15.62 -19.58
CA ALA A 201 8.85 -16.72 -18.64
C ALA A 201 9.08 -16.28 -17.19
N GLN A 202 9.70 -15.12 -16.96
CA GLN A 202 9.76 -14.49 -15.65
C GLN A 202 8.42 -13.79 -15.37
N ILE A 203 7.54 -14.50 -14.65
CA ILE A 203 6.31 -13.89 -14.15
C ILE A 203 6.70 -12.96 -12.99
N LEU A 204 6.67 -11.66 -13.23
CA LEU A 204 6.80 -10.66 -12.19
C LEU A 204 5.45 -10.44 -11.52
N MET A 205 5.44 -10.26 -10.20
CA MET A 205 4.21 -9.89 -9.50
C MET A 205 3.74 -8.51 -9.97
N PRO A 206 2.45 -8.32 -10.28
CA PRO A 206 1.92 -6.99 -10.57
C PRO A 206 2.11 -6.08 -9.36
N LEU A 207 2.49 -4.83 -9.61
CA LEU A 207 2.53 -3.82 -8.57
C LEU A 207 1.11 -3.56 -8.03
N LEU A 208 0.91 -3.81 -6.73
CA LEU A 208 -0.36 -3.58 -6.04
C LEU A 208 -0.34 -2.19 -5.39
N LEU A 209 -0.57 -1.15 -6.19
CA LEU A 209 -0.44 0.24 -5.76
C LEU A 209 -1.27 0.60 -4.51
N TRP A 210 -2.47 0.04 -4.41
CA TRP A 210 -3.38 0.23 -3.27
C TRP A 210 -2.82 -0.32 -1.95
N MET A 211 -2.03 -1.41 -1.99
CA MET A 211 -1.33 -1.93 -0.80
C MET A 211 -0.23 -0.97 -0.35
N GLU A 212 0.54 -0.45 -1.30
CA GLU A 212 1.60 0.52 -1.02
C GLU A 212 1.03 1.79 -0.39
N TYR A 213 -0.07 2.31 -0.92
CA TYR A 213 -0.79 3.44 -0.32
C TYR A 213 -1.29 3.11 1.09
N THR A 214 -1.78 1.89 1.32
CA THR A 214 -2.18 1.44 2.66
C THR A 214 -1.02 1.54 3.65
N TYR A 215 0.18 1.08 3.28
CA TYR A 215 1.36 1.15 4.14
C TYR A 215 1.79 2.59 4.42
N ILE A 216 1.79 3.45 3.41
CA ILE A 216 2.13 4.87 3.55
C ILE A 216 1.16 5.59 4.47
N VAL A 217 -0.14 5.25 4.47
CA VAL A 217 -1.12 5.88 5.36
C VAL A 217 -1.02 5.33 6.78
N ILE A 218 -0.94 4.01 6.92
CA ILE A 218 -1.10 3.35 8.22
C ILE A 218 0.14 3.52 9.10
N PHE A 219 1.35 3.43 8.57
CA PHE A 219 2.55 3.46 9.40
C PHE A 219 2.76 4.83 10.07
N PRO A 220 2.61 5.95 9.36
CA PRO A 220 2.64 7.27 9.97
C PRO A 220 1.43 7.51 10.89
N ALA A 221 0.23 7.03 10.55
CA ALA A 221 -0.94 7.15 11.43
C ALA A 221 -0.68 6.50 12.79
N MET A 222 -0.22 5.25 12.81
CA MET A 222 0.13 4.54 14.04
C MET A 222 1.27 5.23 14.80
N THR A 223 2.25 5.78 14.08
CA THR A 223 3.31 6.58 14.70
C THR A 223 2.75 7.83 15.37
N PHE A 224 1.88 8.58 14.70
CA PHE A 224 1.31 9.82 15.25
C PHE A 224 0.35 9.57 16.41
N VAL A 225 -0.31 8.42 16.45
CA VAL A 225 -1.05 7.98 17.64
C VAL A 225 -0.14 7.94 18.88
N THR A 226 1.12 7.52 18.76
CA THR A 226 2.04 7.48 19.92
C THR A 226 2.25 8.86 20.54
N PHE A 227 2.03 9.94 19.78
CA PHE A 227 2.13 11.31 20.30
C PHE A 227 0.99 11.67 21.27
N TYR A 228 -0.07 10.86 21.35
CA TYR A 228 -1.13 11.03 22.35
C TYR A 228 -0.83 10.28 23.65
N LEU A 229 0.23 9.47 23.70
CA LEU A 229 0.58 8.62 24.83
C LEU A 229 1.86 9.12 25.50
N ASN A 230 1.95 8.97 26.83
CA ASN A 230 3.21 9.19 27.54
C ASN A 230 4.10 7.95 27.37
N THR A 231 4.94 7.94 26.34
CA THR A 231 5.84 6.83 26.05
C THR A 231 7.28 7.31 25.83
N ASP A 232 8.24 6.59 26.40
CA ASP A 232 9.67 6.83 26.18
C ASP A 232 10.11 6.39 24.77
N ASN A 233 9.27 5.62 24.09
CA ASN A 233 9.60 5.02 22.79
C ASN A 233 9.27 5.93 21.61
N THR A 234 8.73 7.15 21.82
CA THR A 234 8.33 8.03 20.73
C THR A 234 9.49 8.30 19.76
N SER A 235 10.69 8.58 20.29
CA SER A 235 11.90 8.78 19.49
C SER A 235 12.27 7.52 18.69
N THR A 236 12.19 6.35 19.32
CA THR A 236 12.44 5.04 18.68
C THR A 236 11.45 4.78 17.55
N VAL A 237 10.15 5.05 17.76
CA VAL A 237 9.12 4.87 16.73
C VAL A 237 9.35 5.83 15.56
N CYS A 238 9.66 7.11 15.83
CA CYS A 238 10.02 8.06 14.78
C CYS A 238 11.27 7.65 14.00
N LEU A 239 12.29 7.12 14.68
CA LEU A 239 13.49 6.60 14.03
C LEU A 239 13.17 5.42 13.11
N TRP A 240 12.31 4.50 13.57
CA TRP A 240 11.83 3.40 12.74
C TRP A 240 10.99 3.87 11.56
N LEU A 241 10.16 4.90 11.74
CA LEU A 241 9.41 5.49 10.63
C LEU A 241 10.35 6.11 9.59
N LEU A 242 11.39 6.82 10.04
CA LEU A 242 12.43 7.35 9.14
C LEU A 242 13.16 6.22 8.40
N PHE A 243 13.57 5.18 9.12
CA PHE A 243 14.21 4.01 8.53
C PHE A 243 13.30 3.36 7.47
N PHE A 244 12.02 3.16 7.82
CA PHE A 244 11.01 2.69 6.87
C PHE A 244 10.94 3.60 5.65
N SER A 245 10.83 4.92 5.80
CA SER A 245 10.76 5.84 4.65
C SER A 245 11.99 5.73 3.73
N VAL A 246 13.19 5.56 4.29
CA VAL A 246 14.42 5.38 3.50
C VAL A 246 14.42 4.04 2.77
N VAL A 247 14.09 2.94 3.46
CA VAL A 247 14.00 1.60 2.86
C VAL A 247 12.92 1.57 1.79
N PHE A 248 11.76 2.14 2.08
CA PHE A 248 10.62 2.24 1.19
C PHE A 248 10.98 3.04 -0.06
N TYR A 249 11.64 4.19 0.08
CA TYR A 249 12.13 4.95 -1.07
C TYR A 249 13.10 4.15 -1.94
N ALA A 250 14.07 3.46 -1.32
CA ALA A 250 15.00 2.60 -2.05
C ALA A 250 14.29 1.43 -2.73
N TRP A 251 13.31 0.82 -2.05
CA TRP A 251 12.50 -0.27 -2.57
C TRP A 251 11.68 0.18 -3.78
N GLN A 252 10.97 1.29 -3.67
CA GLN A 252 10.22 1.87 -4.79
C GLN A 252 11.13 2.21 -5.97
N ARG A 253 12.31 2.79 -5.70
CA ARG A 253 13.23 3.22 -6.76
C ARG A 253 13.93 2.06 -7.47
N TRP A 254 14.31 1.00 -6.75
CA TRP A 254 15.17 -0.04 -7.29
C TRP A 254 14.50 -1.40 -7.44
N VAL A 255 13.56 -1.73 -6.56
CA VAL A 255 12.89 -3.03 -6.60
C VAL A 255 11.60 -2.94 -7.40
N MET A 256 10.74 -1.96 -7.13
CA MET A 256 9.49 -1.81 -7.88
C MET A 256 9.71 -1.53 -9.36
N LEU A 257 10.70 -0.70 -9.71
CA LEU A 257 10.99 -0.40 -11.11
C LEU A 257 11.54 -1.59 -11.90
N TRP A 258 12.18 -2.56 -11.24
CA TRP A 258 12.93 -3.62 -11.93
C TRP A 258 12.33 -5.03 -11.76
N LEU A 259 11.69 -5.29 -10.62
CA LEU A 259 11.26 -6.63 -10.21
C LEU A 259 9.73 -6.79 -10.15
N TYR A 260 8.97 -5.72 -10.26
CA TYR A 260 7.52 -5.82 -10.39
C TYR A 260 7.09 -5.74 -11.85
N GLY A 261 6.03 -6.47 -12.15
CA GLY A 261 5.26 -6.28 -13.36
C GLY A 261 4.52 -4.95 -13.30
N LYS A 262 4.08 -4.47 -14.46
CA LYS A 262 3.28 -3.27 -14.55
C LYS A 262 2.06 -3.34 -13.61
N ALA A 263 1.75 -2.22 -12.95
CA ALA A 263 0.52 -2.10 -12.16
C ALA A 263 -0.67 -2.37 -13.08
N THR A 264 -1.45 -3.40 -12.76
CA THR A 264 -2.61 -3.80 -13.57
C THR A 264 -3.69 -2.72 -13.56
N TYR A 265 -3.75 -1.93 -12.49
CA TYR A 265 -4.70 -0.84 -12.27
C TYR A 265 -3.97 0.31 -11.60
N ASP A 266 -3.74 1.37 -12.35
CA ASP A 266 -3.32 2.68 -11.84
C ASP A 266 -4.43 3.65 -12.23
N SER A 267 -5.26 4.04 -11.26
CA SER A 267 -6.32 5.02 -11.48
C SER A 267 -6.01 6.29 -10.73
N GLN A 268 -6.29 7.42 -11.37
CA GLN A 268 -6.25 8.74 -10.75
C GLN A 268 -7.09 8.77 -9.48
N ASP A 269 -8.28 8.15 -9.49
CA ASP A 269 -9.15 8.01 -8.31
C ASP A 269 -8.45 7.36 -7.11
N SER A 270 -7.59 6.36 -7.35
CA SER A 270 -6.85 5.67 -6.27
C SER A 270 -5.80 6.59 -5.66
N TYR A 271 -5.13 7.38 -6.49
CA TYR A 271 -4.17 8.39 -6.04
C TYR A 271 -4.84 9.54 -5.29
N GLU A 272 -5.97 10.04 -5.79
CA GLU A 272 -6.78 11.06 -5.12
C GLU A 272 -7.30 10.55 -3.77
N ALA A 273 -7.81 9.32 -3.72
CA ALA A 273 -8.20 8.68 -2.46
C ALA A 273 -7.02 8.61 -1.49
N PHE A 274 -5.85 8.20 -1.96
CA PHE A 274 -4.63 8.16 -1.16
C PHE A 274 -4.24 9.55 -0.61
N ILE A 275 -4.16 10.58 -1.45
CA ILE A 275 -3.83 11.96 -1.04
C ILE A 275 -4.84 12.46 0.00
N ASN A 276 -6.12 12.16 -0.20
CA ASN A 276 -7.19 12.57 0.69
C ASN A 276 -7.09 11.87 2.05
N MET A 277 -6.79 10.57 2.06
CA MET A 277 -6.53 9.81 3.28
C MET A 277 -5.28 10.28 4.01
N TRP A 278 -4.25 10.72 3.28
CA TRP A 278 -3.04 11.28 3.86
C TRP A 278 -3.32 12.55 4.68
N GLY A 279 -4.28 13.37 4.24
CA GLY A 279 -4.77 14.52 4.99
C GLY A 279 -5.33 14.17 6.38
N LEU A 280 -5.98 13.01 6.51
CA LEU A 280 -6.48 12.51 7.81
C LEU A 280 -5.31 12.23 8.75
N VAL A 281 -4.24 11.64 8.23
CA VAL A 281 -3.05 11.29 9.00
C VAL A 281 -2.32 12.54 9.48
N LEU A 282 -2.06 13.50 8.59
CA LEU A 282 -1.38 14.75 8.94
C LEU A 282 -2.19 15.58 9.95
N SER A 283 -3.52 15.56 9.85
CA SER A 283 -4.43 16.24 10.78
C SER A 283 -4.35 15.72 12.22
N MET A 284 -3.72 14.56 12.47
CA MET A 284 -3.50 14.04 13.81
C MET A 284 -2.46 14.81 14.61
N LEU A 285 -1.56 15.59 13.99
CA LEU A 285 -0.48 16.26 14.73
C LEU A 285 -0.99 17.44 15.57
N PRO A 286 -1.81 18.38 15.04
CA PRO A 286 -2.21 19.55 15.83
C PRO A 286 -3.07 19.23 17.07
N PRO A 287 -4.06 18.31 17.03
CA PRO A 287 -4.82 17.94 18.22
C PRO A 287 -3.98 17.27 19.31
N ALA A 288 -2.85 16.63 18.97
CA ALA A 288 -1.92 16.10 19.96
C ALA A 288 -1.36 17.22 20.86
N SER A 289 -1.13 18.42 20.31
CA SER A 289 -0.69 19.56 21.12
C SER A 289 -1.74 20.01 22.14
N ILE A 290 -3.03 19.97 21.78
CA ILE A 290 -4.16 20.30 22.67
C ILE A 290 -4.29 19.25 23.75
N TRP A 291 -4.16 17.97 23.39
CA TRP A 291 -4.14 16.87 24.33
C TRP A 291 -3.04 17.07 25.39
N TRP A 292 -1.82 17.43 25.00
CA TRP A 292 -0.75 17.74 25.95
C TRP A 292 -0.98 19.03 26.74
N ALA A 293 -1.65 20.04 26.18
CA ALA A 293 -2.06 21.22 26.92
C ALA A 293 -3.06 20.87 28.04
N TYR A 294 -4.02 20.00 27.75
CA TYR A 294 -4.94 19.44 28.74
C TYR A 294 -4.20 18.65 29.82
N ARG A 295 -3.30 17.74 29.43
CA ARG A 295 -2.53 16.94 30.40
C ARG A 295 -1.68 17.78 31.34
N ARG A 296 -1.11 18.88 30.84
CA ARG A 296 -0.36 19.88 31.64
C ARG A 296 -1.26 20.76 32.53
N GLY A 297 -2.58 20.63 32.44
CA GLY A 297 -3.55 21.41 33.21
C GLY A 297 -3.79 22.82 32.68
N ALA A 298 -3.28 23.17 31.49
CA ALA A 298 -3.59 24.45 30.85
C ALA A 298 -5.07 24.51 30.41
N ILE A 299 -5.65 23.35 30.09
CA ILE A 299 -7.09 23.17 29.91
C ILE A 299 -7.59 22.32 31.08
N GLN A 300 -8.53 22.84 31.87
CA GLN A 300 -8.98 22.18 33.11
C GLN A 300 -10.08 21.16 32.84
N GLU A 301 -10.99 21.46 31.91
CA GLU A 301 -12.17 20.64 31.65
C GLU A 301 -11.91 19.63 30.52
N GLN A 302 -12.04 18.34 30.84
CA GLN A 302 -11.88 17.26 29.85
C GLN A 302 -12.85 17.38 28.66
N PRO A 303 -14.15 17.69 28.85
CA PRO A 303 -15.08 17.81 27.72
C PRO A 303 -14.65 18.92 26.74
N PHE A 304 -14.15 20.03 27.28
CA PHE A 304 -13.65 21.14 26.47
C PHE A 304 -12.38 20.76 25.71
N ALA A 305 -11.45 20.05 26.34
CA ALA A 305 -10.24 19.55 25.67
C ALA A 305 -10.58 18.63 24.49
N VAL A 306 -11.49 17.66 24.70
CA VAL A 306 -11.94 16.74 23.64
C VAL A 306 -12.61 17.50 22.50
N LEU A 307 -13.50 18.44 22.81
CA LEU A 307 -14.15 19.27 21.80
C LEU A 307 -13.12 20.08 21.00
N ALA A 308 -12.16 20.72 21.67
CA ALA A 308 -11.09 21.48 21.03
C ALA A 308 -10.22 20.60 20.12
N MET A 309 -9.89 19.38 20.55
CA MET A 309 -9.16 18.41 19.73
C MET A 309 -9.93 18.06 18.45
N VAL A 310 -11.23 17.76 18.55
CA VAL A 310 -12.08 17.45 17.40
C VAL A 310 -12.19 18.65 16.45
N LEU A 311 -12.43 19.85 16.99
CA LEU A 311 -12.55 21.06 16.17
C LEU A 311 -11.24 21.40 15.45
N VAL A 312 -10.09 21.28 16.12
CA VAL A 312 -8.79 21.52 15.49
C VAL A 312 -8.45 20.44 14.48
N TYR A 313 -8.80 19.18 14.74
CA TYR A 313 -8.65 18.11 13.75
C TYR A 313 -9.43 18.43 12.47
N LEU A 314 -10.72 18.78 12.61
CA LEU A 314 -11.58 19.12 11.48
C LEU A 314 -11.12 20.38 10.75
N LEU A 315 -10.64 21.39 11.48
CA LEU A 315 -10.11 22.62 10.88
C LEU A 315 -8.85 22.35 10.06
N VAL A 316 -7.91 21.56 10.58
CA VAL A 316 -6.66 21.23 9.87
C VAL A 316 -6.97 20.38 8.64
N LEU A 317 -7.91 19.44 8.76
CA LEU A 317 -8.37 18.63 7.63
C LEU A 317 -9.02 19.51 6.55
N LEU A 318 -9.84 20.49 6.95
CA LEU A 318 -10.44 21.47 6.04
C LEU A 318 -9.37 22.31 5.35
N ILE A 319 -8.39 22.84 6.10
CA ILE A 319 -7.26 23.59 5.54
C ILE A 319 -6.48 22.74 4.52
N TYR A 320 -6.21 21.48 4.85
CA TYR A 320 -5.54 20.55 3.95
C TYR A 320 -6.35 20.35 2.66
N LYS A 321 -7.66 20.09 2.78
CA LYS A 321 -8.56 19.93 1.64
C LYS A 321 -8.64 21.18 0.78
N CYS A 322 -8.84 22.35 1.37
CA CYS A 322 -8.79 23.62 0.64
C CYS A 322 -7.43 23.84 -0.03
N GLY A 323 -6.34 23.42 0.61
CA GLY A 323 -5.00 23.49 0.03
C GLY A 323 -4.87 22.64 -1.24
N LEU A 324 -5.41 21.41 -1.24
CA LEU A 324 -5.46 20.57 -2.43
C LEU A 324 -6.27 21.22 -3.55
N GLU A 325 -7.49 21.70 -3.25
CA GLU A 325 -8.35 22.38 -4.23
C GLU A 325 -7.67 23.64 -4.81
N ILE A 326 -6.94 24.40 -3.99
CA ILE A 326 -6.17 25.56 -4.46
C ILE A 326 -5.01 25.11 -5.35
N VAL A 327 -4.32 24.03 -5.01
CA VAL A 327 -3.24 23.48 -5.86
C VAL A 327 -3.81 23.03 -7.20
N ASP A 328 -4.92 22.31 -7.21
CA ASP A 328 -5.57 21.86 -8.43
C ASP A 328 -6.08 23.05 -9.26
N TRP A 329 -6.62 24.09 -8.61
CA TRP A 329 -7.03 25.32 -9.30
C TRP A 329 -5.85 26.12 -9.87
N CYS A 330 -4.76 26.27 -9.13
CA CYS A 330 -3.59 27.09 -9.50
C CYS A 330 -2.68 26.40 -10.53
N VAL A 331 -2.48 25.09 -10.39
CA VAL A 331 -1.64 24.30 -11.29
C VAL A 331 -2.42 23.87 -12.54
N GLY A 332 -3.75 24.03 -12.52
CA GLY A 332 -4.66 23.40 -13.45
C GLY A 332 -4.89 21.96 -13.00
N ALA A 333 -6.10 21.45 -13.20
CA ALA A 333 -6.33 20.02 -13.06
C ALA A 333 -5.30 19.32 -13.95
N ARG A 334 -4.55 18.37 -13.39
CA ARG A 334 -3.66 17.49 -14.17
C ARG A 334 -4.41 16.67 -15.25
N ASP A 335 -5.72 16.88 -15.37
CA ASP A 335 -6.66 16.38 -16.38
C ASP A 335 -6.45 16.94 -17.78
N ASP A 336 -5.55 17.90 -17.98
CA ASP A 336 -4.83 17.94 -19.26
C ASP A 336 -3.88 16.74 -19.24
N GLY A 337 -4.45 15.54 -19.26
CA GLY A 337 -3.72 14.34 -19.60
C GLY A 337 -2.91 14.67 -20.85
N ILE A 338 -1.74 14.05 -20.97
CA ILE A 338 -0.96 14.11 -22.21
C ILE A 338 -1.82 13.74 -23.45
N ASP A 339 -3.01 13.17 -23.21
CA ASP A 339 -4.03 12.77 -24.17
C ASP A 339 -4.96 13.91 -24.65
N ASP A 340 -5.12 15.03 -23.93
CA ASP A 340 -6.01 16.14 -24.30
C ASP A 340 -5.25 17.39 -24.78
N MET A 341 -4.26 17.16 -25.65
CA MET A 341 -3.58 18.21 -26.40
C MET A 341 -4.48 18.64 -27.58
N GLU A 342 -5.50 19.47 -27.32
CA GLU A 342 -6.45 20.01 -28.33
C GLU A 342 -5.76 20.77 -29.49
N GLY A 343 -4.45 21.01 -29.42
CA GLY A 343 -3.62 21.65 -30.47
C GLY A 343 -2.82 20.69 -31.36
N GLY A 344 -2.97 19.37 -31.19
CA GLY A 344 -2.14 18.36 -31.83
C GLY A 344 -0.93 17.93 -30.97
N ASP A 345 -0.46 16.70 -31.19
CA ASP A 345 0.64 16.09 -30.44
C ASP A 345 1.92 16.94 -30.58
N PRO A 346 2.46 17.52 -29.48
CA PRO A 346 3.66 18.35 -29.50
C PRO A 346 4.93 17.57 -29.88
N GLY A 347 4.82 16.24 -29.95
CA GLY A 347 5.92 15.36 -30.30
C GLY A 347 6.85 15.07 -29.12
N TYR A 348 7.57 13.96 -29.26
CA TYR A 348 8.44 13.37 -28.25
C TYR A 348 9.41 14.35 -27.57
N GLU A 349 9.99 15.27 -28.34
CA GLU A 349 11.07 16.16 -27.90
C GLU A 349 10.54 17.28 -26.99
N GLN A 350 9.38 17.83 -27.33
CA GLN A 350 8.75 18.92 -26.60
C GLN A 350 8.16 18.46 -25.25
N VAL A 351 7.65 17.23 -25.17
CA VAL A 351 7.18 16.64 -23.90
C VAL A 351 8.35 16.42 -22.92
N MET A 352 9.51 15.97 -23.42
CA MET A 352 10.71 15.79 -22.60
C MET A 352 11.30 17.11 -22.07
N GLU A 353 11.20 18.18 -22.83
CA GLU A 353 11.66 19.51 -22.41
C GLU A 353 10.68 20.20 -21.45
N SER A 354 9.38 20.00 -21.66
CA SER A 354 8.33 20.74 -20.95
C SER A 354 7.89 20.06 -19.65
N TYR A 355 7.99 18.74 -19.57
CA TYR A 355 7.62 17.97 -18.40
C TYR A 355 8.87 17.30 -17.81
N SER A 356 9.02 17.32 -16.49
CA SER A 356 10.10 16.60 -15.77
C SER A 356 9.95 15.06 -15.82
N ILE A 357 9.04 14.59 -16.66
CA ILE A 357 8.71 13.19 -16.90
C ILE A 357 9.48 12.76 -18.14
N SER A 358 10.61 12.07 -17.95
CA SER A 358 11.26 11.42 -19.09
C SER A 358 10.46 10.18 -19.50
N TRP A 359 10.31 9.97 -20.80
CA TRP A 359 9.71 8.80 -21.43
C TRP A 359 10.25 7.45 -20.85
N TRP A 360 11.49 7.46 -20.32
CA TRP A 360 12.17 6.33 -19.68
C TRP A 360 11.42 5.80 -18.45
N ASN A 361 10.56 6.63 -17.85
CA ASN A 361 9.80 6.25 -16.66
C ASN A 361 8.52 5.46 -16.99
N ARG A 362 8.06 5.42 -18.26
CA ARG A 362 6.83 4.67 -18.62
C ARG A 362 7.08 3.37 -19.39
N ASN A 363 8.08 3.29 -20.30
CA ASN A 363 8.47 2.01 -20.92
C ASN A 363 9.83 2.08 -21.67
N PRO A 364 10.97 2.04 -20.97
CA PRO A 364 12.30 2.26 -21.58
C PRO A 364 12.64 1.25 -22.70
N VAL A 365 12.03 0.07 -22.68
CA VAL A 365 12.22 -1.00 -23.65
C VAL A 365 11.65 -0.64 -25.03
N TYR A 366 10.57 0.16 -25.11
CA TYR A 366 9.96 0.50 -26.40
C TYR A 366 10.80 1.53 -27.20
N VAL A 367 11.46 2.53 -26.59
CA VAL A 367 12.34 3.47 -27.34
C VAL A 367 13.59 2.79 -27.78
N LEU A 368 14.16 1.92 -26.95
CA LEU A 368 15.33 1.17 -27.36
C LEU A 368 14.99 0.31 -28.59
N LYS A 369 13.79 -0.29 -28.62
CA LYS A 369 13.31 -1.07 -29.78
C LYS A 369 13.01 -0.20 -31.00
N ASN A 370 12.30 0.92 -30.83
CA ASN A 370 12.00 1.83 -31.93
C ASN A 370 13.28 2.43 -32.54
N ARG A 371 14.24 2.80 -31.70
CA ARG A 371 15.49 3.47 -32.12
C ARG A 371 16.51 2.50 -32.72
N HIS A 372 16.61 1.28 -32.20
CA HIS A 372 17.70 0.37 -32.57
C HIS A 372 17.25 -0.89 -33.31
N CYS A 373 15.96 -1.23 -33.27
CA CYS A 373 15.44 -2.46 -33.88
C CYS A 373 14.10 -2.26 -34.60
N PRO A 374 13.89 -1.17 -35.37
CA PRO A 374 12.59 -0.88 -35.97
C PRO A 374 12.13 -1.98 -36.93
N GLU A 375 13.07 -2.71 -37.56
CA GLU A 375 12.76 -3.73 -38.57
C GLU A 375 12.55 -5.14 -38.01
N LEU A 376 12.77 -5.40 -36.72
CA LEU A 376 12.78 -6.75 -36.16
C LEU A 376 11.37 -7.39 -36.17
N PRO A 377 11.18 -8.58 -36.78
CA PRO A 377 9.87 -9.25 -36.82
C PRO A 377 9.29 -9.51 -35.41
N GLY A 378 7.97 -9.32 -35.24
CA GLY A 378 7.28 -9.44 -33.95
C GLY A 378 7.63 -8.36 -32.92
N HIS A 379 8.18 -7.25 -33.40
CA HIS A 379 8.45 -6.01 -32.67
C HIS A 379 7.93 -4.83 -33.50
N GLU A 380 6.71 -4.94 -34.02
CA GLU A 380 6.12 -3.86 -34.81
C GLU A 380 5.96 -2.61 -33.92
N VAL A 381 6.76 -1.60 -34.23
CA VAL A 381 6.61 -0.24 -33.72
C VAL A 381 5.84 0.56 -34.76
N HIS A 382 5.09 1.57 -34.31
CA HIS A 382 4.45 2.51 -35.21
C HIS A 382 5.50 3.13 -36.14
N SER A 383 5.14 3.32 -37.40
CA SER A 383 6.01 3.96 -38.36
C SER A 383 6.27 5.41 -37.94
N SER A 384 7.43 5.96 -38.31
CA SER A 384 7.89 7.30 -37.85
C SER A 384 6.98 8.46 -38.26
N ASP A 385 6.07 8.22 -39.19
CA ASP A 385 5.03 9.10 -39.72
C ASP A 385 3.73 9.06 -38.91
N VAL A 386 3.52 8.06 -38.04
CA VAL A 386 2.37 7.97 -37.14
C VAL A 386 2.68 8.76 -35.87
N ARG A 387 2.14 9.98 -35.80
CA ARG A 387 2.21 10.89 -34.64
C ARG A 387 0.88 10.92 -33.88
N CYS A 388 0.41 9.77 -33.43
CA CYS A 388 -0.79 9.73 -32.60
C CYS A 388 -0.56 8.89 -31.34
N TRP A 389 -0.94 9.48 -30.20
CA TRP A 389 -1.28 8.73 -29.01
C TRP A 389 -2.62 8.01 -29.25
N PRO A 390 -2.80 6.74 -28.84
CA PRO A 390 -4.08 6.08 -28.97
C PRO A 390 -5.11 6.75 -28.03
N GLN A 391 -6.01 7.57 -28.58
CA GLN A 391 -7.04 8.33 -27.84
C GLN A 391 -8.08 7.45 -27.11
N ALA A 392 -8.17 6.15 -27.41
CA ALA A 392 -9.03 5.22 -26.71
C ALA A 392 -8.41 3.82 -26.75
N HIS A 393 -8.14 3.23 -25.57
CA HIS A 393 -7.52 1.90 -25.43
C HIS A 393 -8.34 0.71 -25.96
N ALA A 394 -9.52 0.91 -26.57
CA ALA A 394 -10.57 -0.11 -26.54
C ALA A 394 -11.16 -0.59 -27.88
N ARG A 395 -10.68 -0.25 -29.09
CA ARG A 395 -11.51 -0.54 -30.29
C ARG A 395 -10.98 -1.36 -31.47
N GLU A 396 -9.72 -1.82 -31.53
CA GLU A 396 -9.33 -2.96 -32.41
C GLU A 396 -7.82 -3.26 -32.28
N GLY A 397 -7.33 -4.49 -32.40
CA GLY A 397 -5.88 -4.83 -32.40
C GLY A 397 -5.41 -5.72 -31.24
N PHE A 398 -4.25 -6.37 -31.39
CA PHE A 398 -3.71 -7.31 -30.40
C PHE A 398 -3.21 -6.57 -29.15
N PHE A 399 -3.84 -6.83 -28.02
CA PHE A 399 -3.40 -6.41 -26.69
C PHE A 399 -2.59 -7.54 -26.05
N GLU A 400 -1.29 -7.31 -25.77
CA GLU A 400 -0.46 -8.26 -25.02
C GLU A 400 -0.23 -7.68 -23.61
N LEU A 401 -0.82 -8.32 -22.58
CA LEU A 401 -0.70 -7.89 -21.19
C LEU A 401 0.80 -7.74 -20.82
N GLY A 402 1.21 -6.57 -20.33
CA GLY A 402 2.62 -6.24 -20.03
C GLY A 402 3.40 -5.58 -21.17
N LYS A 403 2.80 -5.39 -22.34
CA LYS A 403 3.34 -4.56 -23.44
C LYS A 403 2.23 -3.64 -23.93
N GLU A 404 2.03 -2.54 -23.25
CA GLU A 404 0.89 -1.65 -23.52
C GLU A 404 1.07 -0.75 -24.74
N PHE A 405 1.48 -1.31 -25.88
CA PHE A 405 1.24 -0.66 -27.16
C PHE A 405 0.66 -1.65 -28.15
N ARG A 406 -0.34 -1.15 -28.88
CA ARG A 406 -1.00 -1.81 -30.00
C ARG A 406 0.06 -2.11 -31.06
N HIS A 407 0.22 -3.38 -31.42
CA HIS A 407 1.01 -3.75 -32.60
C HIS A 407 0.08 -3.70 -33.81
N GLU A 408 0.36 -2.84 -34.78
CA GLU A 408 -0.21 -3.03 -36.10
C GLU A 408 0.51 -4.21 -36.75
N PRO A 409 -0.21 -5.26 -37.19
CA PRO A 409 0.43 -6.29 -37.99
C PRO A 409 1.01 -5.62 -39.23
N ARG A 410 2.32 -5.77 -39.45
CA ARG A 410 2.91 -5.37 -40.72
C ARG A 410 2.11 -6.03 -41.83
N HIS A 411 1.48 -5.23 -42.68
CA HIS A 411 1.01 -5.75 -43.95
C HIS A 411 2.19 -6.48 -44.59
N PRO A 412 2.01 -7.74 -45.02
CA PRO A 412 3.07 -8.45 -45.71
C PRO A 412 3.54 -7.53 -46.83
N ARG A 413 4.85 -7.21 -46.86
CA ARG A 413 5.42 -6.49 -48.01
C ARG A 413 4.92 -7.25 -49.24
N PRO A 414 4.30 -6.58 -50.23
CA PRO A 414 3.99 -7.24 -51.48
C PRO A 414 5.28 -7.91 -51.91
N SER A 415 5.22 -9.22 -52.14
CA SER A 415 6.35 -10.00 -52.59
C SER A 415 6.90 -9.29 -53.83
N GLY A 416 7.97 -8.52 -53.63
CA GLY A 416 8.74 -7.99 -54.74
C GLY A 416 9.19 -9.18 -55.58
N PRO A 417 9.30 -9.02 -56.91
CA PRO A 417 9.76 -10.11 -57.75
C PRO A 417 11.09 -10.61 -57.19
N ASP A 418 11.18 -11.92 -56.96
CA ASP A 418 12.41 -12.59 -56.57
C ASP A 418 13.54 -12.09 -57.50
N PRO A 419 14.67 -11.62 -56.96
CA PRO A 419 15.84 -11.39 -57.78
C PRO A 419 16.32 -12.77 -58.25
N GLY A 420 15.99 -13.08 -59.51
CA GLY A 420 16.47 -14.26 -60.22
C GLY A 420 17.97 -14.27 -60.40
#